data_AF-A0A1N7SHW0-F1
#
_entry.id   AF-A0A1N7SHW0-F1
#
_cell.length_a   1.000
_cell.length_b   1.000
_cell.length_c   1.000
_cell.angle_alpha   90.00
_cell.angle_beta   90.00
_cell.angle_gamma   90.00
#
_symmetry.space_group_name_H-M   'P 1'
#
loop_
_entity.id
_entity.type
_entity.pdbx_description
1 polymer ?
#
loop_
_entity_poly.entity_id
_entity_poly.type
_entity_poly.pdbx_seq_one_letter_code
_entity_poly.pdbx_strand_id
1 'polypeptide(L)'
;MHRGASVVVNTAARNQTGVARYGGTLARTLAELERQLVVLWVINRQRDSLELLHIFGQTFPDTVTHVVRNGYFGKPDKFTLYQESQLRQSIETKGRSLDFPDLADRVADELRSQRISIRKAAETMHIGQRAELFRWRELCDAMFSEVIGVDRTAREQ
;
A
#
# COMPACT_ATOMS: atom_id res chain seq x y z
N MET A 1 -11.27 15.39 -17.69
CA MET A 1 -10.60 14.33 -16.91
C MET A 1 -9.64 13.59 -17.82
N HIS A 2 -8.37 13.42 -17.44
CA HIS A 2 -7.41 12.62 -18.21
C HIS A 2 -7.76 11.13 -18.05
N ARG A 3 -8.46 10.57 -19.04
CA ARG A 3 -8.66 9.12 -19.16
C ARG A 3 -7.26 8.46 -19.23
N GLY A 4 -6.91 7.65 -18.24
CA GLY A 4 -5.63 6.94 -18.15
C GLY A 4 -4.64 7.42 -17.08
N ALA A 5 -4.91 8.49 -16.33
CA ALA A 5 -4.06 8.86 -15.19
C ALA A 5 -4.39 8.00 -13.96
N SER A 6 -3.38 7.48 -13.28
CA SER A 6 -3.53 6.85 -11.96
C SER A 6 -3.73 7.92 -10.88
N VAL A 7 -4.67 7.70 -9.97
CA VAL A 7 -4.91 8.60 -8.82
C VAL A 7 -4.57 7.82 -7.56
N VAL A 8 -3.62 8.33 -6.78
CA VAL A 8 -3.24 7.75 -5.49
C VAL A 8 -3.93 8.53 -4.38
N VAL A 9 -4.70 7.83 -3.56
CA VAL A 9 -5.39 8.41 -2.40
C VAL A 9 -4.77 7.81 -1.15
N ASN A 10 -4.07 8.62 -0.37
CA ASN A 10 -3.63 8.24 0.97
C ASN A 10 -4.70 8.67 1.98
N THR A 11 -5.36 7.71 2.62
CA THR A 11 -6.40 7.97 3.60
C THR A 11 -5.81 8.03 5.01
N ALA A 12 -6.41 8.82 5.90
CA ALA A 12 -6.09 8.75 7.31
C ALA A 12 -6.32 7.34 7.86
N ALA A 13 -5.49 6.92 8.82
CA ALA A 13 -5.71 5.67 9.54
C ALA A 13 -7.09 5.67 10.21
N ARG A 14 -7.70 4.49 10.35
CA ARG A 14 -9.04 4.30 10.94
C ARG A 14 -10.17 5.08 10.23
N ASN A 15 -10.12 5.20 8.91
CA ASN A 15 -11.19 5.82 8.09
C ASN A 15 -12.50 4.98 7.98
N GLN A 16 -12.72 4.02 8.90
CA GLN A 16 -13.83 3.05 8.86
C GLN A 16 -15.18 3.73 8.72
N THR A 17 -15.41 4.82 9.46
CA THR A 17 -16.67 5.58 9.43
C THR A 17 -16.94 6.18 8.05
N GLY A 18 -15.89 6.66 7.37
CA GLY A 18 -16.00 7.20 6.02
C GLY A 18 -16.28 6.11 5.00
N VAL A 19 -15.60 4.98 5.11
CA VAL A 19 -15.81 3.81 4.25
C VAL A 19 -17.22 3.24 4.44
N ALA A 20 -17.67 3.04 5.66
CA ALA A 20 -19.01 2.53 5.95
C ALA A 20 -20.10 3.47 5.43
N ARG A 21 -19.91 4.79 5.53
CA ARG A 21 -20.90 5.78 5.12
C ARG A 21 -20.94 6.03 3.61
N TYR A 22 -19.78 6.01 2.94
CA TYR A 22 -19.65 6.48 1.55
C TYR A 22 -19.08 5.42 0.59
N GLY A 23 -18.72 4.23 1.08
CA GLY A 23 -18.09 3.19 0.27
C GLY A 23 -18.96 2.71 -0.88
N GLY A 24 -20.27 2.52 -0.66
CA GLY A 24 -21.22 2.16 -1.72
C GLY A 24 -21.32 3.24 -2.81
N THR A 25 -21.33 4.52 -2.43
CA THR A 25 -21.30 5.64 -3.38
C THR A 25 -20.01 5.63 -4.19
N LEU A 26 -18.86 5.47 -3.52
CA LEU A 26 -17.56 5.39 -4.19
C LEU A 26 -17.51 4.23 -5.20
N ALA A 27 -17.94 3.03 -4.80
CA ALA A 27 -17.95 1.85 -5.67
C ALA A 27 -18.81 2.07 -6.92
N ARG A 28 -20.02 2.65 -6.77
CA ARG A 28 -20.91 2.98 -7.88
C ARG A 28 -20.28 4.01 -8.83
N THR A 29 -19.76 5.10 -8.27
CA THR A 29 -19.15 6.15 -9.08
C THR A 29 -17.90 5.66 -9.81
N LEU A 30 -17.10 4.78 -9.19
CA LEU A 30 -15.97 4.15 -9.87
C LEU A 30 -16.40 3.29 -11.05
N ALA A 31 -17.49 2.52 -10.91
CA ALA A 31 -18.05 1.74 -12.00
C ALA A 31 -18.55 2.65 -13.15
N GLU A 32 -19.27 3.73 -12.85
CA GLU A 32 -19.71 4.72 -13.84
C GLU A 32 -18.54 5.42 -14.56
N LEU A 33 -17.43 5.63 -13.85
CA LEU A 33 -16.21 6.21 -14.42
C LEU A 33 -15.32 5.18 -15.13
N GLU A 34 -15.71 3.90 -15.15
CA GLU A 34 -14.91 2.78 -15.66
C GLU A 34 -13.50 2.74 -15.03
N ARG A 35 -13.42 2.98 -13.71
CA ARG A 35 -12.15 2.98 -12.97
C ARG A 35 -12.10 1.85 -11.97
N GLN A 36 -11.01 1.11 -12.01
CA GLN A 36 -10.71 0.10 -11.01
C GLN A 36 -10.20 0.75 -9.72
N LEU A 37 -10.73 0.30 -8.58
CA LEU A 37 -10.11 0.52 -7.28
C LEU A 37 -9.10 -0.59 -7.01
N VAL A 38 -7.86 -0.21 -6.70
CA VAL A 38 -6.84 -1.11 -6.17
C VAL A 38 -6.44 -0.59 -4.80
N VAL A 39 -6.42 -1.47 -3.81
CA VAL A 39 -6.14 -1.13 -2.41
C VAL A 39 -4.82 -1.71 -1.99
N LEU A 40 -3.96 -0.86 -1.42
CA LEU A 40 -2.73 -1.27 -0.74
C LEU A 40 -2.98 -1.12 0.76
N TRP A 41 -3.33 -2.22 1.43
CA TRP A 41 -3.68 -2.22 2.84
C TRP A 41 -2.46 -2.54 3.71
N VAL A 42 -1.92 -1.51 4.37
CA VAL A 42 -0.74 -1.66 5.23
C VAL A 42 -1.12 -2.27 6.58
N ILE A 43 -0.44 -3.34 6.98
CA ILE A 43 -0.64 -4.01 8.28
C ILE A 43 0.59 -3.95 9.18
N ASN A 44 0.34 -4.01 10.49
CA ASN A 44 1.31 -4.37 11.50
C ASN A 44 1.08 -5.83 11.97
N ARG A 45 1.76 -6.26 13.05
CA ARG A 45 1.61 -7.62 13.61
C ARG A 45 0.33 -7.85 14.43
N GLN A 46 -0.49 -6.82 14.63
CA GLN A 46 -1.60 -6.85 15.59
C GLN A 46 -2.90 -7.28 14.93
N ARG A 47 -3.77 -7.94 15.72
CA ARG A 47 -5.09 -8.41 15.29
C ARG A 47 -6.00 -7.30 14.76
N ASP A 48 -5.98 -6.11 15.37
CA ASP A 48 -6.78 -4.94 14.96
C ASP A 48 -6.60 -4.65 13.46
N SER A 49 -5.37 -4.72 12.92
CA SER A 49 -5.11 -4.51 11.50
C SER A 49 -5.85 -5.48 10.58
N LEU A 50 -6.06 -6.73 11.02
CA LEU A 50 -6.75 -7.77 10.26
C LEU A 50 -8.27 -7.67 10.38
N GLU A 51 -8.78 -7.31 11.55
CA GLU A 51 -10.20 -7.06 11.77
C GLU A 51 -10.69 -5.90 10.89
N LEU A 52 -9.92 -4.81 10.85
CA LEU A 52 -10.23 -3.67 10.01
C LEU A 52 -10.20 -4.01 8.51
N LEU A 53 -9.24 -4.83 8.08
CA LEU A 53 -9.16 -5.32 6.70
C LEU A 53 -10.36 -6.20 6.34
N HIS A 54 -10.78 -7.08 7.25
CA HIS A 54 -11.95 -7.93 7.04
C HIS A 54 -13.22 -7.09 6.85
N ILE A 55 -13.45 -6.09 7.73
CA ILE A 55 -14.59 -5.17 7.64
C ILE A 55 -14.56 -4.38 6.32
N PHE A 56 -13.38 -3.90 5.92
CA PHE A 56 -13.20 -3.21 4.64
C PHE A 56 -13.60 -4.11 3.45
N GLY A 57 -13.15 -5.38 3.45
CA GLY A 57 -13.47 -6.34 2.40
C GLY A 57 -14.96 -6.64 2.27
N GLN A 58 -15.75 -6.56 3.35
CA GLN A 58 -17.21 -6.69 3.27
C GLN A 58 -17.86 -5.48 2.58
N THR A 59 -17.27 -4.30 2.69
CA THR A 59 -17.77 -3.08 2.03
C THR A 59 -17.41 -3.05 0.54
N PHE A 60 -16.26 -3.62 0.18
CA PHE A 60 -15.72 -3.63 -1.17
C PHE A 60 -15.35 -5.05 -1.66
N PRO A 61 -16.32 -5.96 -1.82
CA PRO A 61 -16.05 -7.38 -2.10
C PRO A 61 -15.34 -7.63 -3.45
N ASP A 62 -15.52 -6.73 -4.41
CA ASP A 62 -14.96 -6.85 -5.76
C ASP A 62 -13.63 -6.10 -5.97
N THR A 63 -13.13 -5.42 -4.93
CA THR A 63 -11.91 -4.62 -5.04
C THR A 63 -10.66 -5.50 -4.91
N VAL A 64 -9.69 -5.28 -5.81
CA VAL A 64 -8.37 -5.92 -5.70
C VAL A 64 -7.63 -5.29 -4.52
N THR A 65 -7.46 -6.07 -3.46
CA THR A 65 -6.79 -5.65 -2.23
C THR A 65 -5.47 -6.38 -2.08
N HIS A 66 -4.37 -5.66 -2.05
CA HIS A 66 -3.05 -6.18 -1.70
C HIS A 66 -2.77 -5.85 -0.24
N VAL A 67 -2.29 -6.83 0.53
CA VAL A 67 -1.82 -6.61 1.89
C VAL A 67 -0.35 -6.23 1.84
N VAL A 68 0.02 -5.20 2.58
CA VAL A 68 1.38 -4.68 2.66
C VAL A 68 1.88 -4.86 4.08
N ARG A 69 2.73 -5.87 4.30
CA ARG A 69 3.39 -6.10 5.60
C ARG A 69 4.47 -5.05 5.79
N ASN A 70 4.30 -4.18 6.79
CA ASN A 70 5.27 -3.11 7.04
C ASN A 70 6.49 -3.66 7.79
N GLY A 71 7.63 -3.76 7.09
CA GLY A 71 8.90 -4.29 7.59
C GLY A 71 9.47 -3.56 8.81
N TYR A 72 9.01 -2.34 9.10
CA TYR A 72 9.28 -1.67 10.38
C TYR A 72 8.85 -2.53 11.57
N PHE A 73 7.69 -3.20 11.45
CA PHE A 73 7.25 -4.21 12.40
C PHE A 73 7.92 -5.55 12.11
N GLY A 74 9.19 -5.58 11.72
CA GLY A 74 9.99 -6.79 11.52
C GLY A 74 9.71 -7.60 10.26
N LYS A 75 10.44 -8.71 10.15
CA LYS A 75 10.46 -9.57 8.97
C LYS A 75 9.11 -10.28 8.72
N PRO A 76 8.85 -10.73 7.48
CA PRO A 76 7.60 -11.39 7.09
C PRO A 76 7.15 -12.53 8.01
N ASP A 77 8.09 -13.31 8.54
CA ASP A 77 7.84 -14.43 9.48
C ASP A 77 7.17 -13.97 10.79
N LYS A 78 7.34 -12.70 11.18
CA LYS A 78 6.74 -12.13 12.39
C LYS A 78 5.25 -11.78 12.24
N PHE A 79 4.70 -11.83 11.03
CA PHE A 79 3.27 -11.60 10.78
C PHE A 79 2.45 -12.89 10.89
N THR A 80 2.70 -13.70 11.92
CA THR A 80 2.10 -15.04 12.10
C THR A 80 0.57 -15.00 12.04
N LEU A 81 -0.06 -14.04 12.74
CA LEU A 81 -1.52 -13.86 12.72
C LEU A 81 -2.09 -13.69 11.31
N TYR A 82 -1.39 -12.97 10.44
CA TYR A 82 -1.81 -12.81 9.05
C TYR A 82 -1.53 -14.07 8.24
N GLN A 83 -0.32 -14.62 8.37
CA GLN A 83 0.14 -15.76 7.58
C GLN A 83 -0.73 -17.01 7.74
N GLU A 84 -1.23 -17.23 8.97
CA GLU A 84 -2.06 -18.38 9.33
C GLU A 84 -3.57 -18.10 9.14
N SER A 85 -3.96 -16.89 8.73
CA SER A 85 -5.37 -16.49 8.64
C SER A 85 -6.05 -17.00 7.36
N GLN A 86 -7.34 -17.32 7.50
CA GLN A 86 -8.25 -17.50 6.35
C GLN A 86 -8.41 -16.21 5.54
N LEU A 87 -8.24 -15.05 6.19
CA LEU A 87 -8.30 -13.74 5.54
C LEU A 87 -7.21 -13.62 4.46
N ARG A 88 -5.97 -14.04 4.76
CA ARG A 88 -4.89 -14.09 3.76
C ARG A 88 -5.29 -14.94 2.56
N GLN A 89 -5.80 -16.14 2.79
CA GLN A 89 -6.18 -17.06 1.72
C GLN A 89 -7.25 -16.42 0.80
N SER A 90 -8.26 -15.79 1.40
CA SER A 90 -9.29 -15.05 0.68
C SER A 90 -8.71 -13.90 -0.16
N ILE A 91 -7.80 -13.12 0.42
CA ILE A 91 -7.16 -11.99 -0.27
C ILE A 91 -6.31 -12.45 -1.45
N GLU A 92 -5.50 -13.49 -1.27
CA GLU A 92 -4.59 -14.01 -2.30
C GLU A 92 -5.33 -14.67 -3.49
N THR A 93 -6.66 -14.79 -3.45
CA THR A 93 -7.45 -15.20 -4.63
C THR A 93 -7.45 -14.16 -5.75
N LYS A 94 -7.34 -12.86 -5.41
CA LYS A 94 -7.35 -11.74 -6.37
C LYS A 94 -6.18 -10.77 -6.15
N GLY A 95 -5.69 -10.66 -4.92
CA GLY A 95 -4.64 -9.75 -4.47
C GLY A 95 -3.31 -10.44 -4.24
N ARG A 96 -2.41 -9.73 -3.54
CA ARG A 96 -1.08 -10.23 -3.18
C ARG A 96 -0.70 -9.79 -1.78
N SER A 97 0.17 -10.56 -1.14
CA SER A 97 0.91 -10.15 0.06
C SER A 97 2.25 -9.57 -0.36
N LEU A 98 2.50 -8.31 0.00
CA LEU A 98 3.70 -7.55 -0.30
C LEU A 98 4.48 -7.25 0.99
N ASP A 99 5.78 -7.06 0.84
CA ASP A 99 6.68 -6.72 1.94
C ASP A 99 7.26 -5.32 1.75
N PHE A 100 6.75 -4.38 2.54
CA PHE A 100 7.26 -3.02 2.52
C PHE A 100 8.58 -2.95 3.29
N PRO A 101 9.67 -2.52 2.63
CA PRO A 101 10.99 -2.59 3.21
C PRO A 101 11.11 -1.67 4.42
N ASP A 102 11.83 -2.14 5.43
CA ASP A 102 12.21 -1.32 6.58
C ASP A 102 13.19 -0.22 6.15
N LEU A 103 12.98 0.97 6.71
CA LEU A 103 13.83 2.14 6.54
C LEU A 103 14.54 2.40 7.86
N ALA A 104 15.88 2.51 7.84
CA ALA A 104 16.62 2.76 9.07
C ALA A 104 16.06 3.96 9.85
N ASP A 105 15.88 3.79 11.18
CA ASP A 105 15.24 4.77 12.06
C ASP A 105 15.79 6.19 11.88
N ARG A 106 17.12 6.33 11.77
CA ARG A 106 17.79 7.62 11.54
C ARG A 106 17.32 8.38 10.30
N VAL A 107 16.92 7.67 9.24
CA VAL A 107 16.43 8.28 8.00
C VAL A 107 14.94 8.58 8.12
N ALA A 108 14.16 7.64 8.69
CA ALA A 108 12.74 7.82 8.96
C ALA A 108 12.48 9.02 9.89
N ASP A 109 13.27 9.16 10.96
CA ASP A 109 13.18 10.25 11.92
C ASP A 109 13.52 11.60 11.31
N GLU A 110 14.51 11.67 10.41
CA GLU A 110 14.83 12.92 9.72
C GLU A 110 13.71 13.33 8.77
N LEU A 111 13.19 12.40 7.95
CA LEU A 111 12.04 12.65 7.06
C LEU A 111 10.86 13.22 7.85
N ARG A 112 10.55 12.60 9.00
CA ARG A 112 9.45 13.01 9.88
C ARG A 112 9.69 14.35 10.55
N SER A 113 10.90 14.55 11.09
CA SER A 113 11.22 15.75 11.88
C SER A 113 11.31 16.99 11.00
N GLN A 114 11.89 16.87 9.81
CA GLN A 114 12.02 17.98 8.86
C GLN A 114 10.79 18.13 7.94
N ARG A 115 9.85 17.16 7.98
CA ARG A 115 8.66 17.11 7.11
C ARG A 115 9.00 17.26 5.62
N ILE A 116 10.13 16.70 5.21
CA ILE A 116 10.60 16.77 3.81
C ILE A 116 10.08 15.58 3.01
N SER A 117 9.86 15.80 1.71
CA SER A 117 9.48 14.72 0.80
C SER A 117 10.66 13.77 0.53
N ILE A 118 10.35 12.54 0.11
CA ILE A 118 11.36 11.55 -0.31
C ILE A 118 12.24 12.13 -1.44
N ARG A 119 11.64 12.88 -2.39
CA ARG A 119 12.38 13.57 -3.46
C ARG A 119 13.37 14.57 -2.89
N LYS A 120 12.92 15.44 -1.97
CA LYS A 120 13.78 16.47 -1.39
C LYS A 120 14.90 15.84 -0.56
N ALA A 121 14.58 14.82 0.24
CA ALA A 121 15.56 14.08 1.04
C ALA A 121 16.66 13.44 0.17
N ALA A 122 16.30 12.91 -1.00
CA ALA A 122 17.27 12.38 -1.96
C ALA A 122 18.25 13.44 -2.49
N GLU A 123 17.90 14.73 -2.45
CA GLU A 123 18.77 15.82 -2.88
C GLU A 123 19.59 16.39 -1.70
N THR A 124 19.01 16.42 -0.49
CA THR A 124 19.55 17.21 0.62
C THR A 124 20.18 16.42 1.76
N MET A 125 19.81 15.16 1.98
CA MET A 125 20.37 14.36 3.08
C MET A 125 21.87 14.13 2.90
N HIS A 126 22.60 14.00 4.01
CA HIS A 126 24.00 13.62 3.98
C HIS A 126 24.20 12.25 3.33
N ILE A 127 25.39 12.03 2.76
CA ILE A 127 25.66 10.87 1.88
C ILE A 127 25.29 9.52 2.49
N GLY A 128 25.55 9.32 3.79
CA GLY A 128 25.25 8.07 4.47
C GLY A 128 23.76 7.80 4.67
N GLN A 129 22.92 8.83 4.84
CA GLN A 129 21.46 8.68 4.95
C GLN A 129 20.82 8.59 3.56
N ARG A 130 21.37 9.34 2.59
CA ARG A 130 20.95 9.29 1.19
C ARG A 130 21.19 7.92 0.55
N ALA A 131 22.32 7.26 0.84
CA ALA A 131 22.57 5.90 0.37
C ALA A 131 21.51 4.90 0.88
N GLU A 132 21.16 4.99 2.16
CA GLU A 132 20.10 4.17 2.76
C GLU A 132 18.73 4.49 2.16
N LEU A 133 18.42 5.77 1.94
CA LEU A 133 17.19 6.19 1.27
C LEU A 133 17.09 5.62 -0.15
N PHE A 134 18.18 5.60 -0.91
CA PHE A 134 18.20 5.02 -2.27
C PHE A 134 18.00 3.51 -2.26
N ARG A 135 18.71 2.77 -1.38
CA ARG A 135 18.48 1.33 -1.18
C ARG A 135 17.01 1.06 -0.86
N TRP A 136 16.44 1.81 0.07
CA TRP A 136 15.02 1.65 0.46
C TRP A 136 14.07 1.94 -0.70
N ARG A 137 14.34 2.98 -1.51
CA ARG A 137 13.55 3.30 -2.71
C ARG A 137 13.59 2.20 -3.76
N GLU A 138 14.77 1.63 -4.02
CA GLU A 138 14.91 0.50 -4.96
C GLU A 138 14.08 -0.71 -4.52
N LEU A 139 14.06 -1.02 -3.23
CA LEU A 139 13.22 -2.09 -2.69
C LEU A 139 11.72 -1.78 -2.76
N CYS A 140 11.33 -0.53 -2.49
CA CYS A 140 9.94 -0.09 -2.69
C CYS A 140 9.52 -0.21 -4.16
N ASP A 141 10.37 0.21 -5.09
CA ASP A 141 10.11 0.13 -6.53
C ASP A 141 9.97 -1.34 -6.98
N ALA A 142 10.84 -2.23 -6.49
CA ALA A 142 10.74 -3.66 -6.75
C ALA A 142 9.41 -4.26 -6.22
N MET A 143 9.05 -3.96 -4.97
CA MET A 143 7.80 -4.41 -4.35
C MET A 143 6.57 -3.90 -5.11
N PHE A 144 6.52 -2.61 -5.45
CA PHE A 144 5.36 -2.04 -6.14
C PHE A 144 5.23 -2.58 -7.57
N SER A 145 6.33 -2.86 -8.26
CA SER A 145 6.34 -3.43 -9.61
C SER A 145 5.62 -4.78 -9.72
N GLU A 146 5.41 -5.48 -8.59
CA GLU A 146 4.62 -6.71 -8.55
C GLU A 146 3.12 -6.50 -8.77
N VAL A 147 2.62 -5.28 -8.52
CA VAL A 147 1.18 -4.98 -8.49
C VAL A 147 0.78 -3.74 -9.28
N ILE A 148 1.72 -2.83 -9.58
CA ILE A 148 1.48 -1.75 -10.53
C ILE A 148 1.84 -2.28 -11.92
N GLY A 149 0.85 -2.36 -12.80
CA GLY A 149 1.06 -2.88 -14.15
C GLY A 149 2.14 -2.11 -14.90
N VAL A 150 3.18 -2.82 -15.33
CA VAL A 150 3.94 -2.48 -16.53
C VAL A 150 3.04 -2.80 -17.72
N ASP A 151 1.99 -2.02 -17.90
CA ASP A 151 1.16 -2.12 -19.11
C ASP A 151 1.81 -1.24 -20.20
N ARG A 152 2.93 -1.74 -20.72
CA ARG A 152 3.66 -1.12 -21.83
C ARG A 152 3.70 -2.02 -23.08
N THR A 153 3.07 -3.19 -23.04
CA THR A 153 3.12 -4.21 -24.11
C THR A 153 1.79 -4.47 -24.82
N ALA A 154 0.79 -3.58 -24.68
CA ALA A 154 -0.46 -3.65 -25.44
C ALA A 154 -0.69 -2.47 -26.40
N ARG A 155 0.37 -1.70 -26.76
CA ARG A 155 0.28 -0.56 -27.71
C ARG A 155 1.03 -0.77 -29.03
N GLU A 156 1.49 -1.98 -29.32
CA GLU A 156 2.07 -2.33 -30.62
C GLU A 156 1.39 -3.59 -31.17
N GLN A 157 0.11 -3.45 -31.53
CA GLN A 157 -0.55 -4.23 -32.59
C GLN A 157 -1.53 -3.33 -33.32
#